data_AF-A0A918QPG4-F1
#
_entry.id   AF-A0A918QPG4-F1
#
_cell.length_a   1.000
_cell.length_b   1.000
_cell.length_c   1.000
_cell.angle_alpha   90.00
_cell.angle_beta   90.00
_cell.angle_gamma   90.00
#
_symmetry.space_group_name_H-M   'P 1'
#
loop_
_entity.id
_entity.type
_entity.pdbx_description
1 polymer ?
#
loop_
_entity_poly.entity_id
_entity_poly.type
_entity_poly.pdbx_seq_one_letter_code
_entity_poly.pdbx_strand_id
1 'polypeptide(L)' 'MHVAAPSTTLVQDHVALAEIELCGDLIIAASAADGERLSFDRIDEVLKVAAERSARQAGHAQAQQVRRARQG' A
#
# COMPACT_ATOMS: atom_id res chain seq x y z
N MET A 1 -20.56 0.35 27.23
CA MET A 1 -19.57 -0.29 26.32
C MET A 1 -18.22 -0.14 26.97
N HIS A 2 -17.64 -1.21 27.52
CA HIS A 2 -16.34 -1.15 28.19
C HIS A 2 -15.24 -1.42 27.15
N VAL A 3 -14.44 -0.40 26.82
CA VAL A 3 -13.26 -0.55 25.96
C VAL A 3 -12.03 -0.09 26.72
N ALA A 4 -11.29 -1.06 27.22
CA ALA A 4 -9.85 -1.01 27.41
C ALA A 4 -9.35 -2.46 27.20
N ALA A 5 -8.32 -2.69 26.38
CA ALA A 5 -6.97 -2.27 26.72
C ALA A 5 -6.24 -1.48 25.62
N PRO A 6 -5.86 -0.22 25.89
CA PRO A 6 -4.91 0.53 25.08
C PRO A 6 -3.57 0.54 25.81
N SER A 7 -2.73 -0.47 25.56
CA SER A 7 -1.35 -0.47 26.06
C SER A 7 -0.40 -0.78 24.92
N THR A 8 -0.73 -1.81 24.15
CA THR A 8 -0.10 -2.08 22.85
C THR A 8 -0.56 -1.09 21.79
N THR A 9 -1.86 -0.73 21.75
CA THR A 9 -2.41 0.19 20.74
C THR A 9 -1.78 1.58 20.79
N LEU A 10 -1.52 2.17 21.97
CA LEU A 10 -0.95 3.53 22.05
C LEU A 10 0.50 3.59 21.54
N VAL A 11 1.30 2.57 21.83
CA VAL A 11 2.68 2.46 21.31
C VAL A 11 2.67 2.22 19.80
N GLN A 12 1.73 1.41 19.29
CA GLN A 12 1.54 1.23 17.85
C GLN A 12 1.00 2.50 17.18
N ASP A 13 0.20 3.32 17.88
CA ASP A 13 -0.30 4.61 17.38
C ASP A 13 0.85 5.59 17.16
N HIS A 14 1.82 5.63 18.08
CA HIS A 14 3.02 6.46 17.91
C HIS A 14 3.92 5.99 16.76
N VAL A 15 4.09 4.67 16.58
CA VAL A 15 4.86 4.12 15.46
C VAL A 15 4.15 4.41 14.13
N ALA A 16 2.83 4.20 14.06
CA ALA A 16 2.04 4.50 12.88
C ALA A 16 2.04 6.00 12.56
N LEU A 17 1.95 6.86 13.57
CA LEU A 17 2.02 8.31 13.39
C LEU A 17 3.40 8.73 12.88
N ALA A 18 4.48 8.20 13.44
CA ALA A 18 5.84 8.44 12.96
C ALA A 18 6.04 7.94 11.52
N GLU A 19 5.43 6.82 11.15
CA GLU A 19 5.47 6.29 9.78
C GLU A 19 4.68 7.19 8.80
N ILE A 20 3.52 7.72 9.21
CA ILE A 20 2.73 8.67 8.43
C ILE A 20 3.49 9.98 8.22
N GLU A 21 4.11 10.52 9.28
CA GLU A 21 4.95 11.72 9.20
C GLU A 21 6.13 11.50 8.24
N LEU A 22 6.85 10.39 8.40
CA LEU A 22 7.95 10.01 7.50
C LEU A 22 7.49 9.84 6.05
N CYS A 23 6.34 9.20 5.82
CA CYS A 23 5.79 9.03 4.48
C CYS A 23 5.41 10.37 3.85
N GLY A 24 4.84 11.30 4.63
CA GLY A 24 4.53 12.66 4.20
C GLY A 24 5.78 13.40 3.73
N ASP A 25 6.85 13.36 4.54
CA ASP A 25 8.13 13.99 4.23
C ASP A 25 8.76 13.40 2.96
N LEU A 26 8.71 12.08 2.79
CA LEU A 26 9.24 11.40 1.60
C LEU A 26 8.44 11.74 0.33
N ILE A 27 7.12 11.89 0.41
CA ILE A 27 6.28 12.32 -0.73
C ILE A 27 6.64 13.75 -1.15
N ILE A 28 6.81 14.65 -0.19
CA ILE A 28 7.19 16.04 -0.45
C ILE A 28 8.60 16.08 -1.05
N ALA A 29 9.56 15.38 -0.45
CA ALA A 29 10.93 15.29 -0.96
C ALA A 29 10.97 14.71 -2.38
N ALA A 30 10.19 13.66 -2.66
CA ALA A 30 10.10 13.07 -4.00
C ALA A 30 9.42 14.01 -5.02
N SER A 31 8.43 14.79 -4.59
CA SER A 31 7.71 15.74 -5.45
C SER A 31 8.50 17.02 -5.71
N ALA A 32 9.36 17.42 -4.76
CA ALA A 32 10.24 18.59 -4.84
C ALA A 32 11.63 18.24 -5.40
N ALA A 33 11.98 16.95 -5.49
CA ALA A 33 13.19 16.52 -6.17
C ALA A 33 13.12 16.97 -7.64
N ASP A 34 14.19 17.60 -8.12
CA ASP A 34 14.38 17.96 -9.53
C ASP A 34 14.62 16.69 -10.36
N GLY A 35 13.57 15.88 -10.50
CA GLY A 35 13.50 14.77 -11.44
C GLY A 35 12.72 15.21 -12.68
N GLU A 36 13.18 14.79 -13.85
CA GLU A 36 12.38 14.97 -15.06
C GLU A 36 11.08 14.15 -14.89
N ARG A 37 9.94 14.80 -15.13
CA ARG A 37 8.65 14.09 -15.15
C ARG A 37 8.77 12.95 -16.14
N LEU A 38 8.25 11.77 -15.76
CA LEU A 38 8.14 10.66 -16.70
C LEU A 38 7.41 11.13 -17.96
N SER A 39 7.89 10.71 -19.12
CA SER A 39 7.16 10.93 -20.37
C SER A 39 5.79 10.25 -20.32
N PHE A 40 4.81 10.79 -21.05
CA PHE A 40 3.47 10.20 -21.12
C PHE A 40 3.51 8.74 -21.55
N ASP A 41 4.33 8.40 -22.56
CA ASP A 41 4.51 7.01 -23.01
C ASP A 41 5.01 6.08 -21.89
N ARG A 42 5.95 6.57 -21.06
CA ARG A 42 6.50 5.79 -19.95
C ARG A 42 5.48 5.66 -18.81
N ILE A 43 4.67 6.69 -18.59
CA ILE A 43 3.55 6.63 -17.63
C ILE A 43 2.54 5.56 -18.09
N ASP A 44 2.14 5.56 -19.35
CA ASP A 44 1.19 4.60 -19.90
C ASP A 44 1.73 3.16 -19.84
N GLU A 45 3.01 2.96 -20.15
CA GLU A 45 3.70 1.67 -19.99
C GLU A 45 3.65 1.18 -18.53
N VAL A 46 3.97 2.05 -17.58
CA VAL A 46 3.96 1.73 -16.14
C VAL A 46 2.54 1.41 -15.66
N LEU A 47 1.55 2.20 -16.06
CA LEU A 47 0.14 1.98 -15.70
C LEU A 47 -0.38 0.65 -16.25
N LYS A 48 0.03 0.29 -17.48
CA LYS A 48 -0.29 -1.02 -18.06
C LYS A 48 0.36 -2.17 -17.27
N VAL A 49 1.64 -2.05 -16.92
CA VAL A 49 2.34 -3.04 -16.06
C VAL A 49 1.68 -3.15 -14.68
N ALA A 50 1.25 -2.02 -14.11
CA ALA A 50 0.55 -1.99 -12.83
C ALA A 50 -0.81 -2.69 -12.91
N ALA A 51 -1.60 -2.42 -13.95
CA ALA A 51 -2.88 -3.10 -14.19
C ALA A 51 -2.71 -4.62 -14.34
N GLU A 52 -1.69 -5.07 -15.08
CA GLU A 52 -1.38 -6.49 -15.25
C GLU A 52 -0.97 -7.16 -13.93
N ARG A 53 -0.17 -6.47 -13.10
CA ARG A 53 0.21 -6.98 -11.77
C ARG A 53 -1.00 -7.08 -10.85
N SER A 54 -1.84 -6.05 -10.82
CA SER A 54 -3.08 -6.04 -10.02
C SER A 54 -4.03 -7.16 -10.43
N ALA A 55 -4.19 -7.42 -11.73
CA ALA A 55 -5.00 -8.53 -12.23
C ALA A 55 -4.45 -9.90 -11.80
N ARG A 56 -3.12 -10.09 -11.84
CA ARG A 56 -2.47 -11.33 -11.35
C ARG A 56 -2.66 -11.50 -9.84
N GLN A 57 -2.49 -10.43 -9.06
CA GLN A 57 -2.68 -10.47 -7.61
C GLN A 57 -4.13 -10.79 -7.24
N ALA A 58 -5.10 -10.20 -7.93
CA ALA A 58 -6.52 -10.51 -7.76
C ALA A 58 -6.81 -11.98 -8.08
N GLY A 59 -6.23 -12.52 -9.17
CA GLY A 59 -6.34 -13.94 -9.52
C GLY A 59 -5.74 -14.87 -8.45
N HIS A 60 -4.59 -14.52 -7.87
CA HIS A 60 -3.98 -15.28 -6.77
C HIS A 60 -4.81 -15.22 -5.49
N ALA A 61 -5.32 -14.04 -5.11
CA ALA A 61 -6.19 -13.86 -3.96
C ALA A 61 -7.47 -14.68 -4.10
N GLN A 62 -8.10 -14.66 -5.28
CA GLN A 62 -9.30 -15.44 -5.58
C GLN A 62 -9.03 -16.96 -5.52
N ALA A 63 -7.92 -17.42 -6.11
CA ALA A 63 -7.53 -18.83 -6.04
C ALA A 63 -7.28 -19.30 -4.59
N GLN A 64 -6.70 -18.44 -3.76
CA GLN A 64 -6.46 -18.72 -2.34
C GLN A 64 -7.78 -18.78 -1.54
N GLN A 65 -8.73 -17.89 -1.86
CA GLN A 65 -10.07 -17.90 -1.26
C GLN A 65 -10.84 -19.18 -1.61
N VAL A 66 -10.80 -19.62 -2.87
CA VAL A 66 -11.44 -20.88 -3.30
C VAL A 66 -10.81 -22.09 -2.61
N ARG A 67 -9.49 -22.11 -2.42
CA ARG A 67 -8.79 -23.17 -1.69
C ARG A 67 -9.21 -23.22 -0.22
N ARG A 68 -9.31 -22.06 0.44
CA ARG A 68 -9.80 -21.97 1.83
C ARG A 68 -11.23 -22.47 1.97
N ALA A 69 -12.12 -22.07 1.05
CA ALA A 69 -13.52 -22.48 1.06
C ALA A 69 -13.74 -23.99 0.81
N ARG A 70 -12.74 -24.70 0.26
CA ARG A 70 -12.78 -26.16 0.06
C ARG A 70 -12.15 -26.95 1.20
N GLN A 71 -11.46 -26.28 2.13
CA GLN A 71 -10.73 -26.89 3.24
C GLN A 71 -11.46 -26.73 4.59
N GLY A 72 -12.55 -25.97 4.63
CA GLY A 72 -13.48 -25.87 5.75
C GLY A 72 -14.80 -26.53 5.40
#